data_AF-A0A3F2ZDJ4-F1
#
_entry.id   AF-A0A3F2ZDJ4-F1
#
_cell.length_a   1.000
_cell.length_b   1.000
_cell.length_c   1.000
_cell.angle_alpha   90.00
_cell.angle_beta   90.00
_cell.angle_gamma   90.00
#
_symmetry.space_group_name_H-M   'P 1'
#
loop_
_entity.id
_entity.type
_entity.pdbx_description
1 polymer ?
#
loop_
_entity_poly.entity_id
_entity_poly.type
_entity_poly.pdbx_seq_one_letter_code
_entity_poly.pdbx_strand_id
1 'polypeptide(L)'
;MFENDDEQYAEEEDAEEISHELWQEACWIVINAYFDEKGLVRQQLDSFDEFIQMSVQRIVEDSPAIDLQAEAQHTSGEIETPPRFLLKFDQIYLSKPTHWEKDGSPSPMMPNEARLRNLTYSAPLYVDITKTKIVEGQ
;
A
#
# COMPACT_ATOMS: atom_id res chain seq x y z
N MET A 1 -64.58 1.10 -20.09
CA MET A 1 -64.03 2.47 -20.05
C MET A 1 -62.69 2.28 -19.38
N PHE A 2 -61.63 2.12 -20.18
CA PHE A 2 -60.26 1.94 -19.67
C PHE A 2 -59.72 3.36 -19.49
N GLU A 3 -59.86 3.90 -18.28
CA GLU A 3 -59.28 5.18 -17.91
C GLU A 3 -57.79 4.95 -17.62
N ASN A 4 -56.96 5.36 -18.57
CA ASN A 4 -55.60 5.88 -18.45
C ASN A 4 -54.78 5.54 -17.18
N ASP A 5 -54.39 4.28 -17.00
CA ASP A 5 -53.30 3.93 -16.07
C ASP A 5 -51.96 4.56 -16.53
N ASP A 6 -51.72 4.69 -17.85
CA ASP A 6 -50.49 5.26 -18.42
C ASP A 6 -50.31 6.78 -18.13
N GLU A 7 -51.39 7.55 -17.98
CA GLU A 7 -51.29 8.98 -17.59
C GLU A 7 -50.93 9.13 -16.11
N GLN A 8 -51.35 8.18 -15.27
CA GLN A 8 -51.07 8.19 -13.84
C GLN A 8 -49.59 7.87 -13.54
N TYR A 9 -48.95 7.02 -14.36
CA TYR A 9 -47.52 6.76 -14.27
C TYR A 9 -46.65 7.91 -14.80
N ALA A 10 -47.12 8.69 -15.78
CA ALA A 10 -46.38 9.84 -16.31
C ALA A 10 -46.42 11.05 -15.35
N GLU A 11 -47.51 11.27 -14.61
CA GLU A 11 -47.60 12.33 -13.60
C GLU A 11 -46.74 12.06 -12.35
N GLU A 12 -46.45 10.78 -12.03
CA GLU A 12 -45.56 10.41 -10.93
C GLU A 12 -44.07 10.66 -11.27
N GLU A 13 -43.64 10.45 -12.53
CA GLU A 13 -42.26 10.75 -12.96
C GLU A 13 -41.95 12.26 -12.98
N ASP A 14 -42.89 13.10 -13.40
CA ASP A 14 -42.73 14.57 -13.40
C ASP A 14 -42.69 15.16 -11.97
N ALA A 15 -43.26 14.48 -10.98
CA ALA A 15 -43.22 14.90 -9.57
C ALA A 15 -41.87 14.61 -8.88
N GLU A 16 -41.04 13.75 -9.48
CA GLU A 16 -39.68 13.43 -9.00
C GLU A 16 -38.61 14.33 -9.62
N GLU A 17 -38.95 15.14 -10.63
CA GLU A 17 -38.00 16.04 -11.27
C GLU A 17 -37.70 17.26 -10.40
N ILE A 18 -36.43 17.42 -10.03
CA ILE A 18 -35.98 18.57 -9.24
C ILE A 18 -36.23 19.84 -10.07
N SER A 19 -37.13 20.69 -9.59
CA SER A 19 -37.37 22.03 -10.13
C SER A 19 -36.05 22.75 -10.44
N HIS A 20 -35.99 23.46 -11.56
CA HIS A 20 -34.82 24.25 -11.96
C HIS A 20 -34.37 25.25 -10.86
N GLU A 21 -35.29 25.70 -9.99
CA GLU A 21 -34.97 26.56 -8.85
C GLU A 21 -34.29 25.79 -7.70
N LEU A 22 -34.64 24.51 -7.50
CA LEU A 22 -34.08 23.64 -6.47
C LEU A 22 -32.77 22.95 -6.92
N TRP A 23 -32.51 22.90 -8.22
CA TRP A 23 -31.32 22.26 -8.80
C TRP A 23 -30.01 22.81 -8.20
N GLN A 24 -29.94 24.13 -7.97
CA GLN A 24 -28.76 24.75 -7.38
C GLN A 24 -28.48 24.24 -5.95
N GLU A 25 -29.52 24.07 -5.14
CA GLU A 25 -29.40 23.53 -3.77
C GLU A 25 -29.08 22.04 -3.78
N ALA A 26 -29.74 21.27 -4.67
CA ALA A 26 -29.47 19.85 -4.86
C ALA A 26 -28.02 19.58 -5.28
N CYS A 27 -27.45 20.42 -6.16
CA CYS A 27 -26.04 20.35 -6.53
C CYS A 27 -25.12 20.48 -5.31
N TRP A 28 -25.40 21.43 -4.41
CA TRP A 28 -24.61 21.60 -3.19
C TRP A 28 -24.72 20.40 -2.24
N ILE A 29 -25.89 19.75 -2.15
CA ILE A 29 -26.06 18.52 -1.35
C ILE A 29 -25.14 17.42 -1.88
N VAL A 30 -25.11 17.22 -3.20
CA VAL A 30 -24.24 16.20 -3.83
C VAL A 30 -22.77 16.54 -3.64
N ILE A 31 -22.39 17.81 -3.82
CA ILE A 31 -21.00 18.27 -3.62
C ILE A 31 -20.56 18.05 -2.17
N ASN A 32 -21.42 18.38 -1.20
CA ASN A 32 -21.12 18.16 0.21
C ASN A 32 -20.97 16.67 0.52
N ALA A 33 -21.88 15.83 0.02
CA ALA A 33 -21.78 14.38 0.17
C ALA A 33 -20.48 13.82 -0.42
N TYR A 34 -20.04 14.32 -1.58
CA TYR A 34 -18.76 13.94 -2.18
C TYR A 34 -17.57 14.30 -1.29
N PHE A 35 -17.54 15.51 -0.73
CA PHE A 35 -16.43 15.94 0.14
C PHE A 35 -16.47 15.28 1.52
N ASP A 36 -17.65 14.95 2.05
CA ASP A 36 -17.78 14.19 3.29
C ASP A 36 -17.22 12.77 3.13
N GLU A 37 -17.41 12.14 1.96
CA GLU A 37 -16.88 10.80 1.69
C GLU A 37 -15.38 10.81 1.30
N LYS A 38 -14.99 11.66 0.35
CA LYS A 38 -13.63 11.64 -0.21
C LYS A 38 -12.65 12.52 0.55
N GLY A 39 -13.11 13.62 1.14
CA GLY A 39 -12.25 14.67 1.69
C GLY A 39 -11.46 15.42 0.61
N LEU A 40 -10.62 16.35 1.06
CA LEU A 40 -9.88 17.27 0.16
C LEU A 40 -8.50 16.76 -0.27
N VAL A 41 -7.93 15.82 0.48
CA VAL A 41 -6.51 15.39 0.31
C VAL A 41 -6.43 13.91 -0.14
N ARG A 42 -7.54 13.38 -0.68
CA ARG A 42 -7.67 11.97 -1.04
C ARG A 42 -6.59 11.46 -1.98
N GLN A 43 -6.24 12.25 -3.00
CA GLN A 43 -5.23 11.89 -4.00
C GLN A 43 -3.88 11.52 -3.37
N GLN A 44 -3.45 12.26 -2.34
CA GLN A 44 -2.17 11.99 -1.68
C GLN A 44 -2.23 10.70 -0.87
N LEU A 45 -3.32 10.49 -0.13
CA LEU A 45 -3.53 9.28 0.66
C LEU A 45 -3.63 8.04 -0.24
N ASP A 46 -4.44 8.10 -1.30
CA ASP A 46 -4.62 6.99 -2.22
C ASP A 46 -3.32 6.65 -2.97
N SER A 47 -2.55 7.66 -3.40
CA SER A 47 -1.25 7.41 -4.04
C SER A 47 -0.23 6.77 -3.09
N PHE A 48 -0.24 7.16 -1.81
CA PHE A 48 0.64 6.57 -0.81
C PHE A 48 0.21 5.14 -0.45
N ASP A 49 -1.09 4.91 -0.30
CA ASP A 49 -1.66 3.58 -0.02
C ASP A 49 -1.39 2.62 -1.18
N GLU A 50 -1.59 3.06 -2.43
CA GLU A 50 -1.27 2.27 -3.64
C GLU A 50 0.23 1.96 -3.72
N PHE A 51 1.08 2.95 -3.42
CA PHE A 51 2.52 2.76 -3.41
C PHE A 51 2.95 1.68 -2.41
N ILE A 52 2.49 1.77 -1.16
CA ILE A 52 2.87 0.83 -0.11
C ILE A 52 2.27 -0.57 -0.30
N GLN A 53 1.02 -0.66 -0.76
CA GLN A 53 0.33 -1.95 -0.89
C GLN A 53 0.74 -2.72 -2.14
N MET A 54 1.02 -2.03 -3.26
CA MET A 54 1.25 -2.67 -4.56
C MET A 54 2.65 -2.40 -5.10
N SER A 55 3.06 -1.13 -5.19
CA SER A 55 4.29 -0.76 -5.89
C SER A 55 5.55 -1.28 -5.20
N VAL A 56 5.64 -1.21 -3.87
CA VAL A 56 6.81 -1.72 -3.13
C VAL A 56 6.95 -3.24 -3.28
N GLN A 57 5.85 -3.99 -3.17
CA GLN A 57 5.88 -5.45 -3.34
C GLN A 57 6.32 -5.82 -4.77
N ARG A 58 5.78 -5.14 -5.79
CA ARG A 58 6.20 -5.35 -7.18
C ARG A 58 7.68 -5.09 -7.40
N ILE A 59 8.23 -4.02 -6.82
CA ILE A 59 9.66 -3.71 -6.92
C ILE A 59 10.52 -4.83 -6.32
N VAL A 60 10.10 -5.42 -5.20
CA VAL A 60 10.80 -6.54 -4.55
C VAL A 60 10.72 -7.80 -5.41
N GLU A 61 9.57 -8.11 -5.99
CA GLU A 61 9.37 -9.27 -6.87
C GLU A 61 10.12 -9.16 -8.20
N ASP A 62 10.19 -7.95 -8.77
CA ASP A 62 10.90 -7.66 -10.02
C ASP A 62 12.43 -7.67 -9.84
N SER A 63 12.91 -7.61 -8.59
CA SER A 63 14.34 -7.61 -8.29
C SER A 63 14.94 -9.01 -8.51
N PRO A 64 16.01 -9.15 -9.32
CA PRO A 64 16.62 -10.45 -9.58
C PRO A 64 17.25 -11.00 -8.29
N ALA A 65 17.25 -12.33 -8.19
CA ALA A 65 17.94 -13.00 -7.10
C ALA A 65 19.44 -12.68 -7.11
N ILE A 66 19.99 -12.38 -5.93
CA ILE A 66 21.41 -12.07 -5.79
C ILE A 66 22.18 -13.39 -5.81
N ASP A 67 23.08 -13.50 -6.78
CA ASP A 67 23.93 -14.67 -6.98
C ASP A 67 25.37 -14.36 -6.54
N LEU A 68 25.87 -15.14 -5.60
CA LEU A 68 27.20 -14.98 -5.03
C LEU A 68 27.97 -16.29 -5.14
N GLN A 69 29.06 -16.29 -5.89
CA GLN A 69 30.01 -17.40 -5.97
C GLN A 69 31.37 -16.92 -5.44
N ALA A 70 31.93 -17.65 -4.48
CA ALA A 70 33.27 -17.36 -3.98
C ALA A 70 34.33 -17.72 -5.04
N GLU A 71 35.47 -17.03 -5.05
CA GLU A 71 36.59 -17.40 -5.91
C GLU A 71 37.30 -18.65 -5.36
N ALA A 72 37.73 -19.56 -6.25
CA ALA A 72 38.40 -20.81 -5.89
C ALA A 72 39.85 -20.63 -5.39
N GLN A 73 40.35 -19.40 -5.28
CA GLN A 73 41.79 -19.08 -5.17
C GLN A 73 42.43 -19.41 -3.80
N HIS A 74 41.67 -19.89 -2.81
CA HIS A 74 42.16 -20.11 -1.45
C HIS A 74 41.99 -21.54 -0.91
N THR A 75 41.51 -22.50 -1.71
CA THR A 75 41.44 -23.91 -1.28
C THR A 75 42.63 -24.70 -1.83
N SER A 76 43.59 -24.99 -0.95
CA SER A 76 44.79 -25.78 -1.27
C SER A 76 44.51 -27.28 -1.44
N GLY A 77 43.25 -27.71 -1.37
CA GLY A 77 42.84 -29.10 -1.52
C GLY A 77 41.33 -29.32 -1.44
N GLU A 78 40.81 -30.10 -2.38
CA GLU A 78 39.54 -30.86 -2.35
C GLU A 78 38.21 -30.19 -2.74
N ILE A 79 38.12 -28.90 -3.06
CA ILE A 79 36.88 -28.30 -3.59
C ILE A 79 37.13 -27.66 -4.95
N GLU A 80 36.85 -28.40 -6.03
CA GLU A 80 36.98 -27.90 -7.41
C GLU A 80 35.95 -26.80 -7.73
N THR A 81 34.80 -26.80 -7.04
CA THR A 81 33.68 -25.87 -7.26
C THR A 81 33.29 -25.15 -5.96
N PRO A 82 33.60 -23.85 -5.81
CA PRO A 82 33.29 -23.08 -4.61
C PRO A 82 31.76 -22.99 -4.40
N PRO A 83 31.29 -22.93 -3.14
CA PRO A 83 29.86 -22.88 -2.86
C PRO A 83 29.22 -21.61 -3.44
N ARG A 84 28.08 -21.77 -4.10
CA ARG A 84 27.28 -20.69 -4.66
C ARG A 84 26.07 -20.42 -3.77
N PHE A 85 25.80 -19.15 -3.49
CA PHE A 85 24.68 -18.71 -2.68
C PHE A 85 23.72 -17.88 -3.54
N LEU A 86 22.45 -18.25 -3.51
CA LEU A 86 21.37 -17.51 -4.12
C LEU A 86 20.49 -16.90 -3.02
N LEU A 87 20.27 -15.59 -3.07
CA LEU A 87 19.37 -14.88 -2.17
C LEU A 87 18.18 -14.36 -2.97
N LYS A 88 16.98 -14.68 -2.52
CA LYS A 88 15.73 -14.19 -3.09
C LYS A 88 14.94 -13.43 -2.02
N PHE A 89 14.41 -12.27 -2.38
CA PHE A 89 13.46 -11.52 -1.57
C PHE A 89 12.04 -11.91 -1.98
N ASP A 90 11.15 -12.01 -1.00
CA ASP A 90 9.78 -12.49 -1.18
C ASP A 90 8.79 -11.45 -0.59
N GLN A 91 7.82 -11.89 0.21
CA GLN A 91 6.80 -11.05 0.80
C GLN A 91 7.36 -9.93 1.70
N ILE A 92 6.84 -8.71 1.54
CA ILE A 92 7.09 -7.59 2.46
C ILE A 92 6.02 -7.49 3.56
N TYR A 93 6.43 -6.97 4.73
CA TYR A 93 5.54 -6.65 5.84
C TYR A 93 5.84 -5.25 6.37
N LEU A 94 4.81 -4.41 6.43
CA LEU A 94 4.92 -3.08 7.02
C LEU A 94 4.29 -3.08 8.42
N SER A 95 5.05 -2.61 9.40
CA SER A 95 4.57 -2.44 10.78
C SER A 95 4.00 -1.03 11.02
N LYS A 96 3.43 -0.79 12.21
CA LYS A 96 2.99 0.57 12.58
C LYS A 96 4.19 1.45 12.92
N PRO A 97 4.08 2.79 12.76
CA PRO A 97 5.12 3.73 13.18
C PRO A 97 5.56 3.50 14.63
N THR A 98 6.83 3.15 14.79
CA THR A 98 7.43 2.70 16.06
C THR A 98 8.77 3.38 16.22
N HIS A 99 9.08 3.85 17.43
CA HIS A 99 10.41 4.35 17.77
C HIS A 99 11.04 3.50 18.88
N TRP A 100 12.36 3.46 18.86
CA TRP A 100 13.16 2.79 19.88
C TRP A 100 13.64 3.82 20.88
N GLU A 101 13.28 3.62 22.14
CA GLU A 101 13.75 4.46 23.24
C GLU A 101 15.18 4.08 23.64
N LYS A 102 15.80 4.92 24.48
CA LYS A 102 17.20 4.72 24.93
C LYS A 102 17.41 3.43 25.71
N ASP A 103 16.35 2.88 26.30
CA ASP A 103 16.35 1.60 27.01
C ASP A 103 16.22 0.39 26.07
N GLY A 104 16.06 0.63 24.76
CA GLY A 104 15.84 -0.42 23.78
C GLY A 104 14.42 -0.97 23.76
N SER A 105 13.45 -0.30 24.38
CA SER A 105 12.05 -0.69 24.26
C SER A 105 11.41 -0.09 23.00
N PRO A 106 10.65 -0.87 22.20
CA PRO A 106 9.86 -0.32 21.11
C PRO A 106 8.59 0.30 21.68
N SER A 107 8.27 1.51 21.24
CA SER A 107 7.00 2.16 21.61
C SER A 107 6.30 2.75 20.39
N PRO A 108 4.95 2.71 20.35
CA PRO A 108 4.19 3.27 19.24
C PRO A 108 4.38 4.78 19.22
N MET A 109 4.77 5.31 18.06
CA MET A 109 5.04 6.72 17.91
C MET A 109 3.77 7.47 17.50
N MET A 110 3.47 8.58 18.18
CA MET A 110 2.37 9.47 17.78
C MET A 110 2.87 10.58 16.85
N PRO A 111 2.09 11.01 15.83
CA PRO A 111 2.54 12.08 14.92
C PRO A 111 2.91 13.38 15.63
N ASN A 112 2.18 13.74 16.68
CA ASN A 112 2.46 14.96 17.43
C ASN A 112 3.74 14.85 18.26
N GLU A 113 4.00 13.68 18.84
CA GLU A 113 5.21 13.39 19.58
C GLU A 113 6.44 13.48 18.67
N ALA A 114 6.34 12.90 17.46
CA ALA A 114 7.42 12.97 16.48
C ALA A 114 7.80 14.42 16.15
N ARG A 115 6.80 15.31 15.98
CA ARG A 115 7.02 16.74 15.75
C ARG A 115 7.70 17.44 16.93
N LEU A 116 7.22 17.19 18.15
CA LEU A 116 7.76 17.86 19.36
C LEU A 116 9.18 17.41 19.69
N ARG A 117 9.53 16.15 19.40
CA ARG A 117 10.84 15.56 19.67
C ARG A 117 11.80 15.64 18.48
N ASN A 118 11.39 16.26 17.36
CA ASN A 118 12.13 16.26 16.09
C ASN A 118 12.54 14.85 15.63
N LEU A 119 11.62 13.89 15.75
CA LEU A 119 11.79 12.52 15.27
C LEU A 119 11.15 12.36 13.89
N THR A 120 11.64 11.39 13.13
CA THR A 120 11.04 11.00 11.85
C THR A 120 9.86 10.07 12.10
N TYR A 121 8.66 10.44 11.64
CA TYR A 121 7.48 9.58 11.71
C TYR A 121 7.53 8.50 10.63
N SER A 122 8.29 7.43 10.87
CA SER A 122 8.47 6.30 9.95
C SER A 122 8.05 4.97 10.58
N ALA A 123 7.81 3.99 9.71
CA ALA A 123 7.45 2.63 10.09
C ALA A 123 8.50 1.63 9.58
N PRO A 124 8.89 0.61 10.38
CA PRO A 124 9.76 -0.45 9.93
C PRO A 124 9.08 -1.32 8.85
N LEU A 125 9.81 -1.55 7.76
CA LEU A 125 9.48 -2.49 6.69
C LEU A 125 10.37 -3.74 6.79
N TYR A 126 9.75 -4.91 6.78
CA TYR A 126 10.40 -6.21 6.81
C TYR A 126 10.18 -6.94 5.48
N VAL A 127 11.06 -7.89 5.16
CA VAL A 127 10.97 -8.71 3.94
C VAL A 127 11.43 -10.13 4.25
N ASP A 128 10.73 -11.11 3.68
CA ASP A 128 11.13 -12.51 3.74
C ASP A 128 12.31 -12.76 2.79
N ILE A 129 13.33 -13.46 3.28
CA ILE A 129 14.55 -13.76 2.52
C ILE A 129 14.73 -15.27 2.47
N THR A 130 14.71 -15.81 1.25
CA THR A 130 15.05 -17.21 0.99
C THR A 130 16.50 -17.31 0.57
N LYS A 131 17.28 -18.13 1.29
CA LYS A 131 18.68 -18.42 0.99
C LYS A 131 18.84 -19.86 0.50
N THR A 132 19.34 -20.02 -0.72
CA THR A 132 19.68 -21.33 -1.29
C THR A 132 21.19 -21.46 -1.40
N LYS A 133 21.74 -22.56 -0.88
CA LYS A 133 23.17 -22.90 -1.02
C LYS A 133 23.28 -24.03 -2.05
N ILE A 134 24.03 -23.78 -3.12
CA ILE A 134 24.34 -24.76 -4.17
C ILE A 134 25.79 -25.19 -3.96
N VAL A 135 26.00 -26.49 -3.79
CA VAL A 135 27.31 -27.12 -3.72
C VAL A 135 27.33 -28.17 -4.81
N GLU A 136 28.17 -28.00 -5.83
CA GLU A 136 28.38 -29.03 -6.84
C GLU A 136 29.30 -30.11 -6.24
N GLY A 137 28.88 -31.39 -6.28
CA GLY A 137 29.66 -32.51 -5.74
C GLY A 137 28.97 -33.40 -4.69
N GLN A 138 27.65 -33.31 -4.52
CA GLN A 138 26.85 -34.28 -3.76
C GLN A 138 25.57 -34.67 -4.51
#